data_AF-A0A7C2EPF3-F1
#
_entry.id   AF-A0A7C2EPF3-F1
#
_cell.length_a   1.000
_cell.length_b   1.000
_cell.length_c   1.000
_cell.angle_alpha   90.00
_cell.angle_beta   90.00
_cell.angle_gamma   90.00
#
_symmetry.space_group_name_H-M   'P 1'
#
loop_
_entity.id
_entity.type
_entity.pdbx_description
1 polymer ?
#
loop_
_entity_poly.entity_id
_entity_poly.type
_entity_poly.pdbx_seq_one_letter_code
_entity_poly.pdbx_strand_id
1 'polypeptide(L)'
;MILKPEELLEESRVDLLPDALVTVSFEGLALSCLNAEGECEVGMMRRDDHTLIMEVLQLRPDGSVIDFEHDLRLDLDIKIEVTHPAQDRADRFRGSEFDRINEVGDPKDSRWLIDLESDEVFHKKALEFITVENGRAGGLNPIFVIPRGMLYTRQRVKNTLLHERWDDSKPGGGDPRFLGKIGHVCGIDITSEANTECKVLLTNIDDRGDPVAGIPPLELPREPGVKYLIKVSNLCNTPGDFNSNLPGQGTDFRFYYDVVKDPEGKKFDLKETVKPSSTGNNPNPVIDRPDLGVGFPPQACEFAGMSKTGSLRGQ
;
A
#
# COMPACT_ATOMS: atom_id res chain seq x y z
N MET A 1 -20.61 0.76 8.59
CA MET A 1 -21.22 -0.59 8.44
C MET A 1 -20.44 -1.49 9.39
N ILE A 2 -21.07 -2.11 10.39
CA ILE A 2 -20.37 -3.00 11.33
C ILE A 2 -20.31 -4.38 10.67
N LEU A 3 -19.12 -4.79 10.23
CA LEU A 3 -18.90 -6.11 9.63
C LEU A 3 -19.21 -7.21 10.64
N LYS A 4 -19.73 -8.33 10.15
CA LYS A 4 -20.00 -9.48 11.03
C LYS A 4 -18.66 -10.10 11.48
N PRO A 5 -18.58 -10.66 12.71
CA PRO A 5 -17.37 -11.33 13.20
C PRO A 5 -16.83 -12.44 12.27
N GLU A 6 -17.70 -13.07 11.48
CA GLU A 6 -17.36 -14.12 10.53
C GLU A 6 -16.67 -13.57 9.25
N GLU A 7 -17.01 -12.36 8.81
CA GLU A 7 -16.36 -11.67 7.68
C GLU A 7 -14.99 -11.10 8.10
N LEU A 8 -14.89 -10.62 9.35
CA LEU A 8 -13.61 -10.31 9.99
C LEU A 8 -12.69 -11.53 10.06
N LEU A 9 -13.24 -12.74 10.24
CA LEU A 9 -12.49 -14.01 10.29
C LEU A 9 -11.99 -14.48 8.92
N GLU A 10 -12.70 -14.21 7.83
CA GLU A 10 -12.23 -14.52 6.47
C GLU A 10 -11.19 -13.50 5.97
N GLU A 11 -11.34 -12.21 6.29
CA GLU A 11 -10.29 -11.20 6.04
C GLU A 11 -9.10 -11.31 7.00
N SER A 12 -9.29 -11.94 8.18
CA SER A 12 -8.21 -12.28 9.13
C SER A 12 -7.59 -13.65 8.88
N ARG A 13 -8.03 -14.41 7.87
CA ARG A 13 -7.19 -15.46 7.25
C ARG A 13 -6.10 -14.77 6.45
N VAL A 14 -5.30 -13.99 7.16
CA VAL A 14 -4.13 -13.36 6.61
C VAL A 14 -3.17 -14.50 6.31
N ASP A 15 -2.88 -14.71 5.03
CA ASP A 15 -1.78 -15.56 4.59
C ASP A 15 -0.46 -14.85 4.98
N LEU A 16 -0.22 -14.70 6.29
CA LEU A 16 1.05 -14.25 6.86
C LEU A 16 2.11 -15.26 6.41
N LEU A 17 3.33 -14.82 6.15
CA LEU A 17 4.40 -15.79 6.04
C LEU A 17 4.46 -16.65 7.32
N PRO A 18 4.69 -17.97 7.20
CA PRO A 18 4.71 -18.88 8.34
C PRO A 18 5.61 -18.38 9.49
N ASP A 19 6.71 -17.71 9.13
CA ASP A 19 7.74 -17.24 10.04
C ASP A 19 7.63 -15.74 10.40
N ALA A 20 6.62 -15.03 9.89
CA ALA A 20 6.41 -13.62 10.23
C ALA A 20 6.03 -13.47 11.71
N LEU A 21 6.77 -12.61 12.42
CA LEU A 21 6.46 -12.19 13.79
C LEU A 21 5.43 -11.07 13.78
N VAL A 22 5.63 -10.10 12.87
CA VAL A 22 4.75 -8.95 12.68
C VAL A 22 4.51 -8.77 11.20
N THR A 23 3.27 -8.49 10.84
CA THR A 23 2.91 -8.04 9.49
C THR A 23 2.35 -6.65 9.59
N VAL A 24 2.89 -5.73 8.79
CA VAL A 24 2.36 -4.39 8.60
C VAL A 24 1.59 -4.38 7.30
N SER A 25 0.31 -4.02 7.35
CA SER A 25 -0.59 -3.99 6.20
C SER A 25 -1.00 -2.57 5.91
N PHE A 26 -0.79 -2.11 4.68
CA PHE A 26 -1.15 -0.78 4.22
C PHE A 26 -2.26 -0.87 3.17
N GLU A 27 -3.37 -0.20 3.46
CA GLU A 27 -4.53 -0.04 2.58
C GLU A 27 -4.90 1.45 2.49
N GLY A 28 -5.52 1.86 1.39
CA GLY A 28 -5.79 3.27 1.17
C GLY A 28 -4.58 4.00 0.59
N LEU A 29 -4.74 5.29 0.29
CA LEU A 29 -3.76 6.09 -0.46
C LEU A 29 -2.39 6.11 0.22
N ALA A 30 -1.52 5.22 -0.24
CA ALA A 30 -0.17 5.02 0.26
C ALA A 30 0.83 5.05 -0.89
N LEU A 31 1.97 5.69 -0.66
CA LEU A 31 3.18 5.53 -1.46
C LEU A 31 4.18 4.70 -0.64
N SER A 32 4.93 3.82 -1.29
CA SER A 32 6.02 3.07 -0.67
C SER A 32 7.32 3.16 -1.45
N CYS A 33 8.46 3.21 -0.76
CA CYS A 33 9.78 3.13 -1.39
C CYS A 33 10.77 2.28 -0.59
N LEU A 34 11.85 1.86 -1.24
CA LEU A 34 13.08 1.42 -0.56
C LEU A 34 14.11 2.54 -0.70
N ASN A 35 14.57 3.07 0.42
CA ASN A 35 15.52 4.19 0.45
C ASN A 35 16.98 3.71 0.30
N ALA A 36 17.93 4.65 0.18
CA ALA A 36 19.34 4.37 -0.01
C ALA A 36 19.97 3.52 1.13
N GLU A 37 19.41 3.62 2.33
CA GLU A 37 19.80 2.88 3.53
C GLU A 37 19.23 1.45 3.57
N GLY A 38 18.40 1.08 2.59
CA GLY A 38 17.74 -0.22 2.54
C GLY A 38 16.57 -0.35 3.51
N GLU A 39 16.00 0.77 3.96
CA GLU A 39 14.77 0.80 4.74
C GLU A 39 13.55 0.93 3.81
N CYS A 40 12.44 0.31 4.19
CA CYS A 40 11.17 0.55 3.54
C CYS A 40 10.47 1.72 4.20
N GLU A 41 10.05 2.67 3.40
CA GLU A 41 9.20 3.76 3.84
C GLU A 41 7.83 3.58 3.23
N VAL A 42 6.79 3.90 4.00
CA VAL A 42 5.40 3.96 3.52
C VAL A 42 4.77 5.27 3.98
N GLY A 43 4.54 6.20 3.04
CA GLY A 43 3.92 7.49 3.31
C GLY A 43 2.43 7.47 3.02
N MET A 44 1.61 7.83 3.99
CA MET A 44 0.15 7.94 3.82
C MET A 44 -0.23 9.32 3.31
N MET A 45 -1.03 9.38 2.25
CA MET A 45 -1.47 10.65 1.68
C MET A 45 -2.60 11.26 2.50
N ARG A 46 -2.45 12.53 2.90
CA ARG A 46 -3.53 13.23 3.60
C ARG A 46 -4.57 13.75 2.63
N ARG A 47 -5.84 13.48 2.93
CA ARG A 47 -7.00 13.96 2.19
C ARG A 47 -8.13 14.23 3.19
N ASP A 48 -8.84 15.35 3.02
CA ASP A 48 -9.93 15.75 3.93
C ASP A 48 -11.13 14.79 3.88
N ASP A 49 -11.30 14.12 2.74
CA ASP A 49 -12.33 13.11 2.49
C ASP A 49 -11.84 11.70 2.82
N HIS A 50 -10.69 11.52 3.47
CA HIS A 50 -10.21 10.22 3.93
C HIS A 50 -9.97 10.19 5.44
N THR A 51 -10.12 9.01 6.04
CA THR A 51 -9.78 8.78 7.44
C THR A 51 -8.68 7.75 7.54
N LEU A 52 -7.58 8.18 8.18
CA LEU A 52 -6.46 7.34 8.53
C LEU A 52 -6.71 6.66 9.88
N ILE A 53 -6.59 5.34 9.90
CA ILE A 53 -6.81 4.49 11.06
C ILE A 53 -5.62 3.53 11.17
N MET A 54 -5.18 3.27 12.40
CA MET A 54 -4.24 2.22 12.71
C MET A 54 -4.83 1.30 13.77
N GLU A 55 -4.75 -0.01 13.52
CA GLU A 55 -5.14 -1.06 14.45
C GLU A 55 -3.94 -1.98 14.66
N VAL A 56 -3.70 -2.41 15.90
CA VAL A 56 -2.64 -3.37 16.22
C VAL A 56 -3.29 -4.61 16.80
N LEU A 57 -3.29 -5.69 16.04
CA LEU A 57 -3.98 -6.91 16.41
C LEU A 57 -2.99 -7.99 16.84
N GLN A 58 -3.20 -8.57 18.01
CA GLN A 58 -2.53 -9.78 18.48
C GLN A 58 -3.31 -11.01 18.00
N LEU A 59 -2.65 -11.87 17.22
CA LEU A 59 -3.19 -13.11 16.66
C LEU A 59 -2.62 -14.29 17.44
N ARG A 60 -3.47 -15.01 18.18
CA ARG A 60 -3.05 -16.11 19.06
C ARG A 60 -3.19 -17.48 18.40
N PRO A 61 -2.42 -18.50 18.86
CA PRO A 61 -2.50 -19.87 18.33
C PRO A 61 -3.88 -20.53 18.44
N ASP A 62 -4.71 -20.10 19.39
CA ASP A 62 -6.07 -20.60 19.60
C ASP A 62 -7.09 -19.98 18.62
N GLY A 63 -6.63 -19.09 17.73
CA GLY A 63 -7.44 -18.36 16.76
C GLY A 63 -8.07 -17.08 17.30
N SER A 64 -7.82 -16.72 18.57
CA SER A 64 -8.31 -15.45 19.10
C SER A 64 -7.54 -14.26 18.53
N VAL A 65 -8.27 -13.17 18.32
CA VAL A 65 -7.76 -11.88 17.85
C VAL A 65 -8.05 -10.85 18.94
N ILE A 66 -7.01 -10.17 19.41
CA ILE A 66 -7.10 -9.17 20.48
C ILE A 66 -6.58 -7.85 19.93
N ASP A 67 -7.37 -6.79 20.09
CA ASP A 67 -6.92 -5.43 19.79
C ASP A 67 -5.97 -4.94 20.88
N PHE A 68 -4.81 -4.46 20.47
CA PHE A 68 -3.71 -4.04 21.33
C PHE A 68 -3.74 -2.52 21.45
N GLU A 69 -4.25 -2.03 22.59
CA GLU A 69 -4.36 -0.61 22.88
C GLU A 69 -2.98 0.09 22.82
N HIS A 70 -2.95 1.29 22.22
CA HIS A 70 -1.72 2.05 22.06
C HIS A 70 -1.96 3.56 22.04
N ASP A 71 -0.93 4.31 22.44
CA ASP A 71 -0.92 5.78 22.40
C ASP A 71 -0.20 6.34 21.15
N LEU A 72 0.08 5.48 20.16
CA LEU A 72 0.74 5.92 18.93
C LEU A 72 -0.09 6.98 18.20
N ARG A 73 0.60 8.02 17.75
CA ARG A 73 0.03 9.19 17.10
C ARG A 73 0.24 9.14 15.60
N LEU A 74 -0.85 9.14 14.84
CA LEU A 74 -0.83 9.11 13.37
C LEU A 74 -0.63 10.49 12.73
N ASP A 75 -0.49 11.54 13.53
CA ASP A 75 -0.04 12.84 13.04
C ASP A 75 1.49 12.98 13.01
N LEU A 76 2.20 11.97 13.51
CA LEU A 76 3.66 11.87 13.61
C LEU A 76 4.15 10.63 12.87
N ASP A 77 5.39 10.65 12.41
CA ASP A 77 6.00 9.50 11.75
C ASP A 77 6.23 8.36 12.75
N ILE A 78 6.25 7.13 12.25
CA ILE A 78 6.35 5.92 13.07
C ILE A 78 7.49 5.06 12.55
N LYS A 79 8.48 4.78 13.40
CA LYS A 79 9.54 3.80 13.11
C LYS A 79 9.19 2.45 13.72
N ILE A 80 9.30 1.38 12.93
CA ILE A 80 9.04 0.00 13.37
C ILE A 80 10.36 -0.76 13.39
N GLU A 81 10.89 -1.02 14.59
CA GLU A 81 12.19 -1.67 14.78
C GLU A 81 12.06 -3.05 15.41
N VAL A 82 13.01 -3.92 15.11
CA VAL A 82 13.08 -5.29 15.61
C VAL A 82 14.50 -5.56 16.13
N THR A 83 14.64 -6.15 17.32
CA THR A 83 15.95 -6.29 17.98
C THR A 83 16.86 -7.36 17.36
N HIS A 84 16.29 -8.45 16.84
CA HIS A 84 17.01 -9.56 16.20
C HIS A 84 16.34 -9.94 14.88
N PRO A 85 16.42 -9.07 13.85
CA PRO A 85 15.79 -9.35 12.57
C PRO A 85 16.45 -10.55 11.87
N ALA A 86 15.67 -11.34 11.13
CA ALA A 86 16.22 -12.38 10.26
C ALA A 86 16.83 -11.83 8.95
N GLN A 87 16.66 -10.54 8.68
CA GLN A 87 17.12 -9.86 7.47
C GLN A 87 17.85 -8.57 7.87
N ASP A 88 18.87 -8.17 7.12
CA ASP A 88 19.65 -6.96 7.43
C ASP A 88 19.08 -5.66 6.84
N ARG A 89 18.06 -5.77 6.00
CA ARG A 89 17.41 -4.65 5.31
C ARG A 89 15.98 -5.01 4.92
N ALA A 90 15.20 -4.03 4.50
CA ALA A 90 13.96 -4.29 3.81
C ALA A 90 14.24 -4.72 2.35
N ASP A 91 13.45 -5.64 1.84
CA ASP A 91 13.54 -6.11 0.45
C ASP A 91 12.15 -6.39 -0.13
N ARG A 92 12.08 -6.69 -1.42
CA ARG A 92 10.84 -6.99 -2.13
C ARG A 92 10.71 -8.47 -2.40
N PHE A 93 9.55 -9.03 -2.11
CA PHE A 93 9.25 -10.39 -2.51
C PHE A 93 9.05 -10.41 -4.03
N ARG A 94 9.84 -11.23 -4.73
CA ARG A 94 9.77 -11.44 -6.17
C ARG A 94 9.67 -12.93 -6.45
N GLY A 95 8.60 -13.34 -7.13
CA GLY A 95 8.49 -14.68 -7.71
C GLY A 95 9.41 -14.83 -8.92
N SER A 96 9.43 -16.02 -9.51
CA SER A 96 10.20 -16.28 -10.74
C SER A 96 9.50 -15.67 -11.97
N GLU A 97 8.27 -16.12 -12.25
CA GLU A 97 7.46 -15.67 -13.37
C GLU A 97 6.52 -14.54 -12.96
N PHE A 98 6.26 -13.61 -13.89
CA PHE A 98 5.29 -12.54 -13.68
C PHE A 98 4.76 -12.00 -15.00
N ASP A 99 3.44 -11.97 -15.13
CA ASP A 99 2.72 -11.31 -16.20
C ASP A 99 1.42 -10.75 -15.65
N ARG A 100 1.37 -9.42 -15.50
CA ARG A 100 0.23 -8.71 -14.94
C ARG A 100 -1.03 -8.84 -15.78
N ILE A 101 -0.88 -8.88 -17.10
CA ILE A 101 -1.97 -8.92 -18.08
C ILE A 101 -2.61 -10.31 -18.10
N ASN A 102 -1.77 -11.35 -18.06
CA ASN A 102 -2.21 -12.76 -18.10
C ASN A 102 -2.42 -13.39 -16.71
N GLU A 103 -2.33 -12.60 -15.65
CA GLU A 103 -2.52 -13.03 -14.26
C GLU A 103 -1.53 -14.15 -13.82
N VAL A 104 -0.32 -14.17 -14.40
CA VAL A 104 0.74 -15.15 -14.09
C VAL A 104 1.68 -14.58 -13.03
N GLY A 105 2.09 -15.42 -12.09
CA GLY A 105 3.06 -15.09 -11.05
C GLY A 105 2.54 -15.37 -9.64
N ASP A 106 3.45 -15.33 -8.67
CA ASP A 106 3.10 -15.52 -7.26
C ASP A 106 2.10 -14.42 -6.82
N PRO A 107 0.98 -14.74 -6.15
CA PRO A 107 0.02 -13.73 -5.68
C PRO A 107 0.64 -12.68 -4.74
N LYS A 108 1.72 -13.04 -4.03
CA LYS A 108 2.46 -12.15 -3.14
C LYS A 108 3.53 -11.33 -3.86
N ASP A 109 3.80 -11.58 -5.14
CA ASP A 109 4.84 -10.84 -5.87
C ASP A 109 4.61 -9.32 -5.77
N SER A 110 5.62 -8.59 -5.29
CA SER A 110 5.57 -7.14 -5.13
C SER A 110 5.31 -6.39 -6.44
N ARG A 111 5.59 -6.96 -7.63
CA ARG A 111 5.29 -6.27 -8.91
C ARG A 111 3.80 -6.26 -9.26
N TRP A 112 2.92 -6.88 -8.46
CA TRP A 112 1.49 -6.53 -8.53
C TRP A 112 1.22 -5.11 -8.03
N LEU A 113 2.01 -4.57 -7.09
CA LEU A 113 1.93 -3.15 -6.69
C LEU A 113 2.27 -2.25 -7.89
N ILE A 114 1.62 -1.09 -8.00
CA ILE A 114 1.91 -0.16 -9.09
C ILE A 114 3.22 0.56 -8.82
N ASP A 115 4.22 0.34 -9.65
CA ASP A 115 5.40 1.19 -9.70
C ASP A 115 5.18 2.33 -10.71
N LEU A 116 4.95 3.53 -10.19
CA LEU A 116 4.65 4.74 -10.99
C LEU A 116 5.79 5.12 -11.94
N GLU A 117 7.02 4.80 -11.55
CA GLU A 117 8.20 5.17 -12.31
C GLU A 117 8.70 4.06 -13.24
N SER A 118 8.10 2.86 -13.17
CA SER A 118 8.53 1.70 -13.96
C SER A 118 8.43 1.92 -15.47
N ASP A 119 9.30 1.20 -16.19
CA ASP A 119 9.32 1.16 -17.65
C ASP A 119 8.09 0.45 -18.24
N GLU A 120 7.35 -0.29 -17.42
CA GLU A 120 6.25 -1.14 -17.86
C GLU A 120 5.02 -0.31 -18.28
N VAL A 121 4.59 0.68 -17.49
CA VAL A 121 3.21 1.19 -17.61
C VAL A 121 3.07 2.71 -17.64
N PHE A 122 3.57 3.43 -16.64
CA PHE A 122 3.15 4.83 -16.42
C PHE A 122 4.16 5.84 -16.99
N HIS A 123 5.23 6.13 -16.24
CA HIS A 123 6.07 7.28 -16.53
C HIS A 123 7.41 6.95 -17.17
N LYS A 124 7.97 5.74 -16.93
CA LYS A 124 9.26 5.29 -17.47
C LYS A 124 10.43 6.24 -17.17
N LYS A 125 10.33 6.92 -16.04
CA LYS A 125 11.28 7.95 -15.58
C LYS A 125 11.07 8.20 -14.08
N ALA A 126 12.07 8.80 -13.46
CA ALA A 126 11.94 9.33 -12.12
C ALA A 126 10.90 10.46 -12.07
N LEU A 127 10.07 10.43 -11.06
CA LEU A 127 9.08 11.44 -10.76
C LEU A 127 9.60 12.36 -9.65
N GLU A 128 9.10 13.58 -9.59
CA GLU A 128 9.51 14.57 -8.59
C GLU A 128 8.39 14.80 -7.58
N PHE A 129 8.71 15.05 -6.32
CA PHE A 129 7.72 15.56 -5.37
C PHE A 129 7.35 17.01 -5.67
N ILE A 130 6.06 17.34 -5.57
CA ILE A 130 5.54 18.69 -5.87
C ILE A 130 5.94 19.69 -4.79
N THR A 131 5.82 19.28 -3.54
CA THR A 131 6.23 20.06 -2.37
C THR A 131 7.25 19.26 -1.57
N VAL A 132 8.33 19.95 -1.17
CA VAL A 132 9.30 19.41 -0.22
C VAL A 132 9.43 20.42 0.91
N GLU A 133 8.83 20.11 2.06
CA GLU A 133 8.92 20.96 3.27
C GLU A 133 9.91 20.31 4.24
N ASN A 134 10.96 21.04 4.65
CA ASN A 134 12.01 20.52 5.53
C ASN A 134 12.65 19.19 5.05
N GLY A 135 12.78 19.02 3.73
CA GLY A 135 13.32 17.80 3.11
C GLY A 135 12.33 16.63 3.04
N ARG A 136 11.06 16.83 3.42
CA ARG A 136 10.01 15.82 3.40
C ARG A 136 9.06 16.05 2.23
N ALA A 137 8.65 14.98 1.54
CA ALA A 137 7.56 15.00 0.58
C ALA A 137 6.28 15.55 1.23
N GLY A 138 5.87 16.76 0.83
CA GLY A 138 4.65 17.39 1.31
C GLY A 138 3.42 16.57 0.94
N GLY A 139 2.42 16.57 1.82
CA GLY A 139 1.19 15.78 1.64
C GLY A 139 1.26 14.32 2.08
N LEU A 140 2.45 13.79 2.39
CA LEU A 140 2.63 12.45 2.98
C LEU A 140 2.84 12.54 4.50
N ASN A 141 1.84 12.16 5.29
CA ASN A 141 1.95 12.03 6.74
C ASN A 141 0.83 11.14 7.32
N PRO A 142 1.17 10.11 8.11
CA PRO A 142 2.51 9.80 8.62
C PRO A 142 3.33 9.00 7.60
N ILE A 143 4.65 9.00 7.80
CA ILE A 143 5.59 8.10 7.14
C ILE A 143 5.93 6.99 8.13
N PHE A 144 5.73 5.75 7.70
CA PHE A 144 6.16 4.56 8.41
C PHE A 144 7.55 4.18 7.91
N VAL A 145 8.53 4.16 8.81
CA VAL A 145 9.91 3.73 8.51
C VAL A 145 10.10 2.33 9.06
N ILE A 146 10.34 1.38 8.16
CA ILE A 146 10.45 -0.06 8.45
C ILE A 146 11.81 -0.53 7.94
N PRO A 147 12.85 -0.53 8.80
CA PRO A 147 14.20 -0.83 8.36
C PRO A 147 14.38 -2.26 7.87
N ARG A 148 13.54 -3.20 8.32
CA ARG A 148 13.67 -4.64 8.08
C ARG A 148 12.32 -5.25 7.74
N GLY A 149 12.28 -6.07 6.70
CA GLY A 149 11.08 -6.82 6.34
C GLY A 149 10.98 -7.10 4.84
N MET A 150 10.04 -7.96 4.49
CA MET A 150 9.78 -8.32 3.11
C MET A 150 8.51 -7.62 2.64
N LEU A 151 8.62 -6.70 1.68
CA LEU A 151 7.52 -6.00 1.01
C LEU A 151 6.88 -6.91 -0.03
N TYR A 152 5.56 -7.05 0.00
CA TYR A 152 4.83 -7.95 -0.90
C TYR A 152 3.41 -7.45 -1.16
N THR A 153 2.76 -8.05 -2.15
CA THR A 153 1.34 -7.79 -2.42
C THR A 153 0.50 -8.66 -1.51
N ARG A 154 -0.19 -8.06 -0.54
CA ARG A 154 -1.05 -8.81 0.39
C ARG A 154 -2.39 -9.16 -0.23
N GLN A 155 -2.97 -8.24 -1.00
CA GLN A 155 -4.24 -8.43 -1.68
C GLN A 155 -4.21 -7.77 -3.05
N ARG A 156 -4.84 -8.38 -4.05
CA ARG A 156 -5.04 -7.81 -5.38
C ARG A 156 -6.47 -7.34 -5.55
N VAL A 157 -6.69 -6.37 -6.42
CA VAL A 157 -8.04 -5.99 -6.87
C VAL A 157 -8.75 -7.18 -7.51
N LYS A 158 -10.08 -7.25 -7.35
CA LYS A 158 -10.90 -8.32 -7.95
C LYS A 158 -11.03 -8.15 -9.46
N ASN A 159 -11.17 -6.90 -9.91
CA ASN A 159 -11.38 -6.53 -11.30
C ASN A 159 -10.06 -6.25 -12.01
N THR A 160 -10.04 -6.38 -13.34
CA THR A 160 -8.91 -5.91 -14.15
C THR A 160 -9.07 -4.42 -14.41
N LEU A 161 -7.95 -3.74 -14.65
CA LEU A 161 -7.92 -2.30 -14.80
C LEU A 161 -7.38 -1.88 -16.16
N LEU A 162 -7.80 -0.70 -16.57
CA LEU A 162 -7.16 0.12 -17.59
C LEU A 162 -6.44 1.27 -16.89
N HIS A 163 -5.39 1.76 -17.51
CA HIS A 163 -4.87 3.08 -17.19
C HIS A 163 -5.09 4.02 -18.38
N GLU A 164 -5.43 5.27 -18.11
CA GLU A 164 -5.61 6.29 -19.13
C GLU A 164 -4.94 7.59 -18.73
N ARG A 165 -4.62 8.43 -19.73
CA ARG A 165 -4.09 9.75 -19.45
C ARG A 165 -5.19 10.60 -18.82
N TRP A 166 -4.86 11.24 -17.70
CA TRP A 166 -5.71 12.20 -17.01
C TRP A 166 -5.35 13.62 -17.42
N ASP A 167 -6.36 14.45 -17.65
CA ASP A 167 -6.24 15.88 -17.93
C ASP A 167 -7.33 16.59 -17.13
N ASP A 168 -6.92 17.48 -16.20
CA ASP A 168 -7.82 18.23 -15.33
C ASP A 168 -8.81 19.10 -16.12
N SER A 169 -8.49 19.45 -17.37
CA SER A 169 -9.36 20.22 -18.27
C SER A 169 -10.26 19.35 -19.15
N LYS A 170 -9.91 18.07 -19.34
CA LYS A 170 -10.61 17.10 -20.20
C LYS A 170 -10.46 15.67 -19.65
N PRO A 171 -11.23 15.29 -18.62
CA PRO A 171 -11.21 13.92 -18.12
C PRO A 171 -11.64 12.95 -19.23
N GLY A 172 -10.83 11.90 -19.47
CA GLY A 172 -11.14 10.82 -20.42
C GLY A 172 -10.70 11.03 -21.88
N GLY A 173 -9.61 11.76 -22.14
CA GLY A 173 -9.14 12.07 -23.51
C GLY A 173 -8.01 11.20 -24.08
N GLY A 174 -7.50 10.22 -23.33
CA GLY A 174 -6.40 9.36 -23.78
C GLY A 174 -6.85 7.96 -24.22
N ASP A 175 -6.08 7.30 -25.09
CA ASP A 175 -6.31 5.88 -25.41
C ASP A 175 -6.05 5.03 -24.17
N PRO A 176 -7.09 4.40 -23.57
CA PRO A 176 -6.91 3.59 -22.39
C PRO A 176 -6.10 2.33 -22.74
N ARG A 177 -5.22 1.92 -21.84
CA ARG A 177 -4.36 0.76 -22.01
C ARG A 177 -4.64 -0.26 -20.92
N PHE A 178 -4.69 -1.53 -21.32
CA PHE A 178 -4.94 -2.62 -20.40
C PHE A 178 -3.79 -2.83 -19.44
N LEU A 179 -4.09 -2.78 -18.14
CA LEU A 179 -3.13 -2.95 -17.05
C LEU A 179 -3.18 -4.36 -16.44
N GLY A 180 -4.34 -5.02 -16.49
CA GLY A 180 -4.56 -6.30 -15.78
C GLY A 180 -4.93 -6.09 -14.32
N LYS A 181 -4.61 -7.05 -13.45
CA LYS A 181 -4.83 -6.90 -12.00
C LYS A 181 -3.63 -6.23 -11.34
N ILE A 182 -3.88 -5.56 -10.23
CA ILE A 182 -2.84 -4.94 -9.42
C ILE A 182 -3.07 -5.19 -7.93
N GLY A 183 -2.08 -4.85 -7.12
CA GLY A 183 -2.18 -4.83 -5.68
C GLY A 183 -3.19 -3.78 -5.21
N HIS A 184 -4.00 -4.18 -4.25
CA HIS A 184 -4.90 -3.33 -3.46
C HIS A 184 -4.30 -3.03 -2.09
N VAL A 185 -3.77 -4.07 -1.44
CA VAL A 185 -3.17 -3.98 -0.11
C VAL A 185 -1.71 -4.38 -0.19
N CYS A 186 -0.85 -3.54 0.37
CA CYS A 186 0.57 -3.80 0.52
C CYS A 186 0.85 -4.43 1.88
N GLY A 187 1.70 -5.45 1.92
CA GLY A 187 2.14 -6.11 3.15
C GLY A 187 3.64 -5.98 3.34
N ILE A 188 4.08 -5.85 4.58
CA ILE A 188 5.49 -5.96 4.98
C ILE A 188 5.58 -6.95 6.14
N ASP A 189 6.23 -8.08 5.89
CA ASP A 189 6.44 -9.11 6.91
C ASP A 189 7.81 -8.93 7.56
N ILE A 190 7.81 -8.74 8.88
CA ILE A 190 8.99 -8.63 9.71
C ILE A 190 9.23 -9.98 10.38
N THR A 191 10.39 -10.55 10.12
CA THR A 191 10.81 -11.86 10.65
C THR A 191 11.96 -11.66 11.63
N SER A 192 12.08 -12.59 12.58
CA SER A 192 13.14 -12.57 13.59
C SER A 192 13.96 -13.84 13.52
N GLU A 193 15.20 -13.78 14.00
CA GLU A 193 16.03 -14.98 14.14
C GLU A 193 15.33 -16.05 14.99
N ALA A 194 15.53 -17.30 14.61
CA ALA A 194 14.99 -18.43 15.35
C ALA A 194 15.64 -18.51 16.75
N ASN A 195 14.84 -18.78 17.77
CA ASN A 195 15.28 -19.01 19.15
C ASN A 195 15.94 -17.81 19.87
N THR A 196 15.73 -16.57 19.42
CA THR A 196 16.19 -15.35 20.11
C THR A 196 15.05 -14.65 20.84
N GLU A 197 15.34 -14.01 21.97
CA GLU A 197 14.38 -13.07 22.57
C GLU A 197 14.28 -11.85 21.68
N CYS A 198 13.17 -11.71 20.95
CA CYS A 198 12.96 -10.61 20.02
C CYS A 198 11.88 -9.67 20.54
N LYS A 199 12.05 -8.38 20.29
CA LYS A 199 11.02 -7.36 20.53
C LYS A 199 10.77 -6.60 19.25
N VAL A 200 9.53 -6.21 19.03
CA VAL A 200 9.18 -5.22 18.00
C VAL A 200 8.72 -3.96 18.69
N LEU A 201 9.31 -2.83 18.29
CA LEU A 201 9.05 -1.51 18.86
C LEU A 201 8.47 -0.63 17.77
N LEU A 202 7.31 -0.03 18.04
CA LEU A 202 6.76 1.03 17.21
C LEU A 202 6.96 2.34 17.97
N THR A 203 7.68 3.27 17.37
CA THR A 203 8.09 4.52 18.03
C THR A 203 7.64 5.70 17.20
N ASN A 204 6.90 6.64 17.80
CA ASN A 204 6.70 7.93 17.16
C ASN A 204 8.02 8.71 17.10
N ILE A 205 8.40 9.14 15.91
CA ILE A 205 9.65 9.86 15.65
C ILE A 205 9.37 11.27 15.12
N ASP A 206 10.29 12.18 15.39
CA ASP A 206 10.26 13.53 14.85
C ASP A 206 10.88 13.58 13.43
N ASP A 207 10.95 14.78 12.86
CA ASP A 207 11.54 15.01 11.54
C ASP A 207 13.02 14.60 11.44
N ARG A 208 13.73 14.38 12.55
CA ARG A 208 15.14 13.92 12.57
C ARG A 208 15.25 12.42 12.70
N GLY A 209 14.13 11.72 12.89
CA GLY A 209 14.10 10.29 13.20
C GLY A 209 14.32 10.00 14.68
N ASP A 210 14.32 11.01 15.55
CA ASP A 210 14.51 10.85 16.99
C ASP A 210 13.16 10.56 17.67
N PRO A 211 13.11 9.70 18.71
CA PRO A 211 11.88 9.44 19.46
C PRO A 211 11.26 10.72 20.03
N VAL A 212 9.95 10.89 19.85
CA VAL A 212 9.23 12.07 20.35
C VAL A 212 9.08 11.98 21.88
N ALA A 213 9.61 12.98 22.58
CA ALA A 213 9.56 13.04 24.04
C ALA A 213 8.12 13.03 24.57
N GLY A 214 7.87 12.18 25.59
CA GLY A 214 6.56 12.06 26.23
C GLY A 214 5.59 11.08 25.57
N ILE A 215 5.97 10.46 24.45
CA ILE A 215 5.21 9.37 23.83
C ILE A 215 6.01 8.07 23.98
N PRO A 216 5.57 7.11 24.80
CA PRO A 216 6.29 5.86 24.96
C PRO A 216 6.19 5.01 23.68
N PRO A 217 7.23 4.23 23.34
CA PRO A 217 7.14 3.27 22.26
C PRO A 217 6.14 2.17 22.61
N LEU A 218 5.40 1.69 21.61
CA LEU A 218 4.60 0.49 21.72
C LEU A 218 5.52 -0.73 21.58
N GLU A 219 5.62 -1.53 22.65
CA GLU A 219 6.37 -2.78 22.65
C GLU A 219 5.44 -3.96 22.38
N LEU A 220 5.70 -4.70 21.31
CA LEU A 220 5.01 -5.95 20.99
C LEU A 220 5.83 -7.13 21.53
N PRO A 221 5.37 -7.82 22.60
CA PRO A 221 6.14 -8.89 23.22
C PRO A 221 6.15 -10.15 22.35
N ARG A 222 7.29 -10.85 22.31
CA ARG A 222 7.37 -12.18 21.70
C ARG A 222 6.76 -13.22 22.65
N GLU A 223 5.61 -13.75 22.25
CA GLU A 223 4.97 -14.88 22.91
C GLU A 223 4.94 -16.09 21.96
N PRO A 224 5.10 -17.34 22.45
CA PRO A 224 5.12 -18.53 21.59
C PRO A 224 3.85 -18.66 20.72
N GLY A 225 4.04 -18.66 19.40
CA GLY A 225 2.98 -18.81 18.40
C GLY A 225 2.08 -17.58 18.23
N VAL A 226 2.31 -16.51 18.98
CA VAL A 226 1.61 -15.24 18.78
C VAL A 226 2.23 -14.49 17.62
N LYS A 227 1.38 -13.92 16.77
CA LYS A 227 1.75 -13.01 15.68
C LYS A 227 1.05 -11.68 15.86
N TYR A 228 1.60 -10.62 15.28
CA TYR A 228 0.95 -9.32 15.25
C TYR A 228 0.61 -8.89 13.84
N LEU A 229 -0.53 -8.24 13.69
CA LEU A 229 -0.95 -7.58 12.46
C LEU A 229 -1.19 -6.11 12.77
N ILE A 230 -0.35 -5.25 12.22
CA ILE A 230 -0.54 -3.80 12.25
C ILE A 230 -1.25 -3.42 10.97
N LYS A 231 -2.52 -3.01 11.06
CA LYS A 231 -3.28 -2.51 9.91
C LYS A 231 -3.23 -0.99 9.90
N VAL A 232 -2.83 -0.42 8.78
CA VAL A 232 -2.84 1.02 8.52
C VAL A 232 -3.74 1.24 7.31
N SER A 233 -4.86 1.93 7.52
CA SER A 233 -5.89 2.12 6.50
C SER A 233 -6.16 3.60 6.31
N ASN A 234 -6.11 4.08 5.08
CA ASN A 234 -6.44 5.46 4.71
C ASN A 234 -7.65 5.47 3.77
N LEU A 235 -8.85 5.42 4.33
CA LEU A 235 -10.07 5.06 3.60
C LEU A 235 -10.93 6.29 3.30
N CYS A 236 -11.52 6.34 2.11
CA CYS A 236 -12.45 7.41 1.73
C CYS A 236 -13.72 7.41 2.61
N ASN A 237 -14.05 8.58 3.16
CA ASN A 237 -15.19 8.84 4.04
C ASN A 237 -16.51 9.02 3.30
N THR A 238 -16.49 9.04 1.97
CA THR A 238 -17.66 9.25 1.13
C THR A 238 -18.16 7.89 0.62
N PRO A 239 -19.07 7.21 1.35
CA PRO A 239 -19.66 5.97 0.87
C PRO A 239 -20.60 6.28 -0.31
N GLY A 240 -20.13 6.15 -1.55
CA GLY A 240 -21.01 6.27 -2.71
C GLY A 240 -20.41 6.67 -4.04
N ASP A 241 -19.22 7.29 -4.10
CA ASP A 241 -18.60 7.63 -5.39
C ASP A 241 -17.97 6.43 -6.11
N PHE A 242 -17.95 5.26 -5.46
CA PHE A 242 -17.59 3.98 -6.10
C PHE A 242 -18.54 3.55 -7.22
N ASN A 243 -19.74 4.15 -7.27
CA ASN A 243 -20.77 3.87 -8.27
C ASN A 243 -20.97 5.01 -9.27
N SER A 244 -20.09 6.01 -9.28
CA SER A 244 -20.07 6.97 -10.36
C SER A 244 -19.39 6.36 -11.59
N ASN A 245 -20.11 5.42 -12.20
CA ASN A 245 -20.11 5.21 -13.65
C ASN A 245 -20.58 6.49 -14.41
N LEU A 246 -20.45 7.67 -13.80
CA LEU A 246 -20.46 8.92 -14.50
C LEU A 246 -19.12 8.99 -15.23
N PRO A 247 -19.11 8.90 -16.58
CA PRO A 247 -17.89 9.04 -17.34
C PRO A 247 -17.18 10.33 -16.94
N GLY A 248 -15.96 10.18 -16.41
CA GLY A 248 -15.09 11.30 -16.01
C GLY A 248 -14.85 11.46 -14.51
N GLN A 249 -15.44 10.64 -13.62
CA GLN A 249 -15.22 10.81 -12.18
C GLN A 249 -13.94 10.17 -11.61
N GLY A 250 -13.20 9.31 -12.32
CA GLY A 250 -11.84 8.89 -11.94
C GLY A 250 -11.71 8.09 -10.63
N THR A 251 -10.56 7.46 -10.38
CA THR A 251 -10.28 6.75 -9.11
C THR A 251 -9.47 7.63 -8.14
N ASP A 252 -9.29 7.20 -6.89
CA ASP A 252 -8.41 7.89 -5.95
C ASP A 252 -6.94 7.90 -6.43
N PHE A 253 -6.58 7.05 -7.39
CA PHE A 253 -5.24 6.98 -7.98
C PHE A 253 -4.74 8.34 -8.49
N ARG A 254 -5.60 9.18 -9.06
CA ARG A 254 -5.18 10.51 -9.54
C ARG A 254 -4.62 11.40 -8.44
N PHE A 255 -4.97 11.16 -7.17
CA PHE A 255 -4.48 11.97 -6.05
C PHE A 255 -2.99 11.79 -5.81
N TYR A 256 -2.35 10.72 -6.33
CA TYR A 256 -0.89 10.65 -6.36
C TYR A 256 -0.25 11.85 -7.04
N TYR A 257 -0.92 12.44 -8.03
CA TYR A 257 -0.44 13.64 -8.71
C TYR A 257 -0.62 14.95 -7.93
N ASP A 258 -1.15 14.90 -6.71
CA ASP A 258 -1.15 16.02 -5.76
C ASP A 258 0.18 16.10 -4.99
N VAL A 259 0.91 14.98 -4.89
CA VAL A 259 2.19 14.90 -4.16
C VAL A 259 3.39 14.64 -5.08
N VAL A 260 3.19 14.01 -6.24
CA VAL A 260 4.24 13.74 -7.23
C VAL A 260 3.90 14.30 -8.61
N LYS A 261 4.91 14.64 -9.41
CA LYS A 261 4.75 15.17 -10.77
C LYS A 261 5.71 14.50 -11.74
N ASP A 262 5.22 14.25 -12.95
CA ASP A 262 6.07 13.98 -14.11
C ASP A 262 6.68 15.31 -14.58
N PRO A 263 7.98 15.38 -14.91
CA PRO A 263 8.61 16.56 -15.50
C PRO A 263 7.93 17.10 -16.76
N GLU A 264 7.24 16.24 -17.52
CA GLU A 264 6.45 16.60 -18.71
C GLU A 264 4.97 16.90 -18.38
N GLY A 265 4.58 16.91 -17.10
CA GLY A 265 3.22 17.19 -16.64
C GLY A 265 2.20 16.10 -16.98
N LYS A 266 2.66 14.88 -17.30
CA LYS A 266 1.77 13.73 -17.53
C LYS A 266 1.13 13.30 -16.21
N LYS A 267 -0.16 12.99 -16.27
CA LYS A 267 -0.96 12.39 -15.20
C LYS A 267 -1.74 11.21 -15.77
N PHE A 268 -2.04 10.24 -14.93
CA PHE A 268 -2.83 9.07 -15.30
C PHE A 268 -3.93 8.82 -14.26
N ASP A 269 -4.93 8.06 -14.65
CA ASP A 269 -5.92 7.51 -13.73
C ASP A 269 -6.22 6.07 -14.12
N LEU A 270 -6.88 5.36 -13.22
CA LEU A 270 -7.27 3.97 -13.40
C LEU A 270 -8.78 3.87 -13.63
N LYS A 271 -9.17 2.88 -14.42
CA LYS A 271 -10.56 2.54 -14.69
C LYS A 271 -10.76 1.05 -14.56
N GLU A 272 -11.83 0.66 -13.88
CA GLU A 272 -12.18 -0.75 -13.81
C GLU A 272 -12.69 -1.27 -15.15
N THR A 273 -12.36 -2.52 -15.44
CA THR A 273 -12.95 -3.29 -16.54
C THR A 273 -13.48 -4.59 -16.01
N VAL A 274 -14.73 -4.86 -16.36
CA VAL A 274 -15.31 -6.19 -16.19
C VAL A 274 -14.93 -7.00 -17.42
N LYS A 275 -14.10 -8.05 -17.27
CA LYS A 275 -14.02 -9.08 -18.32
C LYS A 275 -15.44 -9.65 -18.51
N PRO A 276 -16.08 -9.54 -19.67
CA PRO A 276 -17.32 -10.26 -19.91
C PRO A 276 -17.03 -11.75 -19.73
N SER A 277 -17.84 -12.44 -18.93
CA SER A 277 -17.78 -13.89 -18.74
C SER A 277 -17.59 -14.57 -20.09
N SER A 278 -16.62 -15.48 -20.18
CA SER A 278 -16.18 -16.17 -21.39
C SER A 278 -17.33 -16.86 -22.15
N THR A 279 -18.04 -16.11 -22.97
CA THR A 279 -18.90 -16.59 -24.04
C THR A 279 -18.77 -15.65 -25.23
N GLY A 280 -17.93 -16.04 -26.19
CA GLY A 280 -17.95 -15.50 -27.54
C GLY A 280 -16.81 -14.55 -27.89
N ASN A 281 -16.00 -14.97 -28.86
CA ASN A 281 -15.00 -14.15 -29.54
C ASN A 281 -15.61 -12.84 -30.07
N ASN A 282 -15.40 -11.73 -29.37
CA ASN A 282 -15.43 -10.40 -29.94
C ASN A 282 -14.59 -9.44 -29.09
N PRO A 283 -13.65 -8.68 -29.66
CA PRO A 283 -13.03 -7.57 -28.96
C PRO A 283 -13.96 -6.34 -29.03
N ASN A 284 -14.29 -5.80 -27.85
CA ASN A 284 -15.05 -4.56 -27.53
C ASN A 284 -16.58 -4.69 -27.32
N PRO A 285 -17.20 -3.83 -26.49
CA PRO A 285 -16.66 -2.71 -25.69
C PRO A 285 -16.70 -2.97 -24.16
N VAL A 286 -16.02 -2.09 -23.42
CA VAL A 286 -16.18 -1.92 -21.97
C VAL A 286 -17.68 -1.79 -21.65
N ILE A 287 -18.23 -2.76 -20.92
CA ILE A 287 -19.63 -2.71 -20.50
C ILE A 287 -19.66 -1.98 -19.15
N ASP A 288 -20.06 -0.71 -19.16
CA ASP A 288 -20.49 0.00 -17.97
C ASP A 288 -21.75 -0.69 -17.43
N ARG A 289 -21.59 -1.43 -16.33
CA ARG A 289 -22.67 -2.12 -15.62
C ARG A 289 -22.83 -1.50 -14.23
N PRO A 290 -23.88 -0.70 -13.98
CA PRO A 290 -24.12 -0.04 -12.69
C PRO A 290 -24.62 -0.97 -11.57
N ASP A 291 -24.68 -2.28 -11.82
CA ASP A 291 -25.27 -3.30 -10.96
C ASP A 291 -24.25 -4.21 -10.23
N LEU A 292 -22.94 -3.94 -10.34
CA LEU A 292 -21.90 -4.77 -9.73
C LEU A 292 -21.07 -3.96 -8.72
N GLY A 293 -21.23 -4.28 -7.44
CA GLY A 293 -20.59 -3.61 -6.32
C GLY A 293 -19.09 -3.85 -6.22
N VAL A 294 -18.36 -2.74 -6.31
CA VAL A 294 -17.12 -2.33 -5.62
C VAL A 294 -16.18 -3.48 -5.19
N GLY A 295 -15.27 -3.85 -6.09
CA GLY A 295 -13.88 -3.98 -5.63
C GLY A 295 -13.39 -2.57 -5.31
N PHE A 296 -12.75 -2.37 -4.17
CA PHE A 296 -12.18 -1.06 -3.86
C PHE A 296 -11.17 -0.66 -4.95
N PRO A 297 -11.10 0.64 -5.32
CA PRO A 297 -10.11 1.09 -6.27
C PRO A 297 -8.73 0.78 -5.70
N PRO A 298 -7.76 0.49 -6.57
CA PRO A 298 -6.39 0.26 -6.15
C PRO A 298 -5.82 1.50 -5.45
N GLN A 299 -5.35 1.31 -4.23
CA GLN A 299 -4.98 2.40 -3.35
C GLN A 299 -3.53 2.34 -2.85
N ALA A 300 -2.76 1.33 -3.23
CA ALA A 300 -1.34 1.22 -2.90
C ALA A 300 -0.46 1.42 -4.15
N CYS A 301 0.43 2.41 -4.10
CA CYS A 301 1.42 2.66 -5.14
C CYS A 301 2.84 2.64 -4.58
N GLU A 302 3.76 2.27 -5.45
CA GLU A 302 5.18 2.20 -5.23
C GLU A 302 5.83 3.36 -5.97
N PHE A 303 6.55 4.20 -5.22
CA PHE A 303 7.22 5.38 -5.72
C PHE A 303 8.66 5.37 -5.23
N ALA A 304 9.57 6.01 -5.94
CA ALA A 304 10.98 6.03 -5.56
C ALA A 304 11.34 7.43 -5.00
N GLY A 305 11.47 7.55 -3.68
CA GLY A 305 12.10 8.73 -3.04
C GLY A 305 11.27 9.47 -1.99
N MET A 306 10.48 8.78 -1.16
CA MET A 306 9.57 9.45 -0.23
C MET A 306 10.21 10.21 0.92
N SER A 307 11.51 9.99 1.21
CA SER A 307 12.20 10.67 2.30
C SER A 307 13.42 11.50 1.90
N LYS A 308 13.90 12.19 2.94
CA LYS A 308 15.13 12.96 3.08
C LYS A 308 16.41 12.24 2.59
N THR A 309 16.41 10.91 2.49
CA THR A 309 17.62 10.12 2.22
C THR A 309 17.80 9.71 0.75
N GLY A 310 16.80 9.96 -0.09
CA GLY A 310 16.86 9.63 -1.53
C GLY A 310 16.62 8.15 -1.83
N SER A 311 16.46 7.85 -3.11
CA SER A 311 16.06 6.52 -3.58
C SER A 311 17.23 5.72 -4.16
N LEU A 312 17.15 4.38 -4.10
CA LEU A 312 18.08 3.46 -4.76
C LEU A 312 17.95 3.43 -6.29
N ARG A 313 16.96 4.08 -6.90
CA ARG A 313 16.75 4.05 -8.36
C ARG A 313 17.81 4.78 -9.21
N GLY A 314 18.96 5.09 -8.63
CA GLY A 314 20.13 5.69 -9.28
C GLY A 314 21.40 4.82 -9.30
N GLN A 315 21.33 3.52 -8.95
CA GLN A 315 22.44 2.57 -9.12
C GLN A 315 22.04 1.34 -9.93
#